data_AF-A0A946ZTP0-F1
#
_entry.id   AF-A0A946ZTP0-F1
#
_cell.length_a   1.000
_cell.length_b   1.000
_cell.length_c   1.000
_cell.angle_alpha   90.00
_cell.angle_beta   90.00
_cell.angle_gamma   90.00
#
_symmetry.space_group_name_H-M   'P 1'
#
loop_
_entity.id
_entity.type
_entity.pdbx_description
1 polymer ?
#
loop_
_entity_poly.entity_id
_entity_poly.type
_entity_poly.pdbx_seq_one_letter_code
_entity_poly.pdbx_strand_id
1 'polypeptide(L)'
;MEKKGKPNLNVIPYTKATKTLSLREKVGQFFMPAAFINDTEEEISALENLVSEGAVGGICFFHSRASAATNFEGKKKVIYNAESFEVLKNLIRRYQQVAKYPLLISIDAEWGLAMRIEETPQYPFAMTLGAAKDPSLVYEIARSIGQDCRTAGIHWNFAPVADINSNPENPVIGYRSFGSNKEEVRICATAFTKGLQDAGILSCAKHFPGHGDTATDSHLHLPVLNKSESDLLKEELIPFKALI
;
A
#
# COMPACT_ATOMS: atom_id res chain seq x y z
N MET A 1 4.21 30.35 -8.09
CA MET A 1 3.70 28.98 -8.19
C MET A 1 2.94 28.67 -6.91
N GLU A 2 1.62 28.62 -6.98
CA GLU A 2 0.74 28.38 -5.82
C GLU A 2 1.06 27.03 -5.19
N LYS A 3 1.24 27.02 -3.87
CA LYS A 3 1.28 25.79 -3.06
C LYS A 3 -0.09 25.13 -3.18
N LYS A 4 -0.25 24.19 -4.12
CA LYS A 4 -1.46 23.37 -4.28
C LYS A 4 -1.81 22.74 -2.92
N GLY A 5 -2.98 23.10 -2.42
CA GLY A 5 -3.44 22.82 -1.07
C GLY A 5 -3.29 21.35 -0.70
N LYS A 6 -2.76 21.11 0.51
CA LYS A 6 -2.90 19.83 1.19
C LYS A 6 -4.41 19.54 1.32
N PRO A 7 -4.87 18.31 1.10
CA PRO A 7 -6.28 17.97 1.31
C PRO A 7 -6.68 18.41 2.72
N ASN A 8 -7.69 19.28 2.81
CA ASN A 8 -8.17 19.85 4.06
C ASN A 8 -9.05 18.81 4.77
N LEU A 9 -8.43 17.70 5.17
CA LEU A 9 -9.07 16.75 6.07
C LEU A 9 -9.14 17.44 7.43
N ASN A 10 -10.33 17.53 8.02
CA ASN A 10 -10.54 18.09 9.35
C ASN A 10 -9.99 17.12 10.42
N VAL A 11 -8.68 16.91 10.41
CA VAL A 11 -7.97 15.98 11.28
C VAL A 11 -7.77 16.64 12.64
N ILE A 12 -8.18 15.94 13.69
CA ILE A 12 -7.95 16.40 15.07
C ILE A 12 -6.44 16.30 15.36
N PRO A 13 -5.77 17.38 15.79
CA PRO A 13 -4.36 17.31 16.15
C PRO A 13 -4.11 16.27 17.24
N TYR A 14 -2.98 15.55 17.16
CA TYR A 14 -2.62 14.49 18.12
C TYR A 14 -2.76 14.95 19.58
N THR A 15 -2.28 16.15 19.91
CA THR A 15 -2.33 16.75 21.26
C THR A 15 -3.75 16.96 21.79
N LYS A 16 -4.73 17.12 20.90
CA LYS A 16 -6.15 17.20 21.24
C LYS A 16 -6.77 15.80 21.27
N ALA A 17 -6.47 14.96 20.28
CA ALA A 17 -7.02 13.61 20.19
C ALA A 17 -6.71 12.75 21.43
N THR A 18 -5.49 12.88 21.98
CA THR A 18 -5.10 12.16 23.22
C THR A 18 -5.95 12.54 24.44
N LYS A 19 -6.57 13.73 24.44
CA LYS A 19 -7.41 14.22 25.54
C LYS A 19 -8.90 14.04 25.29
N THR A 20 -9.34 14.10 24.03
CA THR A 20 -10.78 14.15 23.70
C THR A 20 -11.37 12.82 23.27
N LEU A 21 -10.58 11.92 22.68
CA LEU A 21 -11.09 10.60 22.30
C LEU A 21 -11.20 9.70 23.54
N SER A 22 -12.29 8.93 23.60
CA SER A 22 -12.40 7.78 24.51
C SER A 22 -11.33 6.73 24.22
N LEU A 23 -11.08 5.83 25.17
CA LEU A 23 -10.13 4.73 24.96
C LEU A 23 -10.52 3.86 23.77
N ARG A 24 -11.82 3.56 23.60
CA ARG A 24 -12.33 2.77 22.47
C ARG A 24 -12.03 3.43 21.13
N GLU A 25 -12.25 4.73 21.01
CA GLU A 25 -11.94 5.46 19.78
C GLU A 25 -10.44 5.50 19.49
N LYS A 26 -9.60 5.71 20.52
CA LYS A 26 -8.15 5.66 20.36
C LYS A 26 -7.70 4.31 19.83
N VAL A 27 -8.23 3.22 20.38
CA VAL A 27 -7.97 1.86 19.92
C VAL A 27 -8.47 1.68 18.48
N GLY A 28 -9.68 2.15 18.16
CA GLY A 28 -10.24 2.15 16.81
C GLY A 28 -9.32 2.78 15.77
N GLN A 29 -8.67 3.91 16.10
CA GLN A 29 -7.75 4.60 15.20
C GLN A 29 -6.50 3.77 14.80
N PHE A 30 -6.20 2.66 15.47
CA PHE A 30 -5.13 1.72 15.08
C PHE A 30 -5.60 0.65 14.08
N PHE A 31 -6.90 0.54 13.81
CA PHE A 31 -7.44 -0.44 12.88
C PHE A 31 -7.63 0.15 11.48
N MET A 32 -7.32 -0.71 10.50
CA MET A 32 -7.48 -0.44 9.08
C MET A 32 -8.11 -1.67 8.41
N PRO A 33 -9.45 -1.84 8.50
CA PRO A 33 -10.13 -2.95 7.84
C PRO A 33 -9.91 -2.93 6.32
N ALA A 34 -9.95 -4.12 5.71
CA ALA A 34 -9.96 -4.28 4.27
C ALA A 34 -11.33 -3.93 3.70
N ALA A 35 -11.36 -3.13 2.63
CA ALA A 35 -12.51 -2.93 1.76
C ALA A 35 -12.23 -3.56 0.41
N PHE A 36 -13.26 -4.09 -0.24
CA PHE A 36 -13.13 -4.73 -1.54
C PHE A 36 -14.02 -4.03 -2.55
N ILE A 37 -13.48 -3.74 -3.72
CA ILE A 37 -14.19 -2.98 -4.78
C ILE A 37 -15.39 -3.75 -5.30
N ASN A 38 -15.30 -5.08 -5.27
CA ASN A 38 -16.30 -5.99 -5.82
C ASN A 38 -17.10 -6.74 -4.74
N ASP A 39 -17.20 -6.18 -3.54
CA ASP A 39 -18.09 -6.69 -2.47
C ASP A 39 -19.56 -6.41 -2.80
N THR A 40 -20.46 -7.20 -2.22
CA THR A 40 -21.92 -6.98 -2.34
C THR A 40 -22.37 -5.82 -1.45
N GLU A 41 -23.60 -5.30 -1.68
CA GLU A 41 -24.15 -4.23 -0.83
C GLU A 41 -24.30 -4.64 0.64
N GLU A 42 -24.57 -5.92 0.92
CA GLU A 42 -24.60 -6.43 2.30
C GLU A 42 -23.22 -6.33 2.97
N GLU A 43 -22.16 -6.68 2.24
CA GLU A 43 -20.78 -6.61 2.74
C GLU A 43 -20.31 -5.17 2.90
N ILE A 44 -20.66 -4.29 1.94
CA ILE A 44 -20.38 -2.85 2.02
C ILE A 44 -21.08 -2.24 3.24
N SER A 45 -22.36 -2.56 3.45
CA SER A 45 -23.14 -2.06 4.59
C SER A 45 -22.58 -2.57 5.93
N ALA A 46 -22.09 -3.81 5.98
CA ALA A 46 -21.43 -4.35 7.17
C ALA A 46 -20.15 -3.57 7.50
N LEU A 47 -19.36 -3.18 6.50
CA LEU A 47 -18.18 -2.34 6.70
C LEU A 47 -18.55 -0.90 7.10
N GLU A 48 -19.62 -0.31 6.53
CA GLU A 48 -20.13 1.01 6.95
C GLU A 48 -20.49 1.02 8.46
N ASN A 49 -21.14 -0.04 8.95
CA ASN A 49 -21.44 -0.20 10.37
C ASN A 49 -20.15 -0.27 11.21
N LEU A 50 -19.17 -1.09 10.79
CA LEU A 50 -17.87 -1.18 11.48
C LEU A 50 -17.15 0.18 11.52
N VAL A 51 -17.17 0.93 10.42
CA VAL A 51 -16.54 2.26 10.33
C VAL A 51 -17.22 3.25 11.28
N SER A 52 -18.55 3.29 11.27
CA SER A 52 -19.34 4.22 12.09
C SER A 52 -19.23 3.95 13.59
N GLU A 53 -19.29 2.68 14.00
CA GLU A 53 -19.27 2.26 15.41
C GLU A 53 -17.85 2.08 15.98
N GLY A 54 -16.91 1.67 15.12
CA GLY A 54 -15.54 1.33 15.49
C GLY A 54 -14.61 2.53 15.57
N ALA A 55 -14.97 3.66 14.95
CA ALA A 55 -14.10 4.83 14.81
C ALA A 55 -12.71 4.43 14.28
N VAL A 56 -12.69 3.66 13.18
CA VAL A 56 -11.45 3.15 12.60
C VAL A 56 -10.59 4.28 12.03
N GLY A 57 -9.27 4.06 11.98
CA GLY A 57 -8.32 5.09 11.51
C GLY A 57 -8.20 5.17 10.00
N GLY A 58 -8.52 4.08 9.29
CA GLY A 58 -8.43 4.04 7.85
C GLY A 58 -9.05 2.79 7.24
N ILE A 59 -8.90 2.67 5.92
CA ILE A 59 -9.34 1.52 5.13
C ILE A 59 -8.22 1.15 4.14
N CYS A 60 -8.03 -0.14 3.91
CA CYS A 60 -7.18 -0.65 2.84
C CYS A 60 -8.02 -1.29 1.74
N PHE A 61 -7.94 -0.74 0.53
CA PHE A 61 -8.68 -1.26 -0.61
C PHE A 61 -7.97 -2.42 -1.30
N PHE A 62 -8.76 -3.43 -1.66
CA PHE A 62 -8.39 -4.55 -2.51
C PHE A 62 -9.37 -4.64 -3.68
N HIS A 63 -8.97 -5.34 -4.74
CA HIS A 63 -9.85 -5.59 -5.87
C HIS A 63 -11.06 -6.46 -5.46
N SER A 64 -10.81 -7.61 -4.86
CA SER A 64 -11.83 -8.56 -4.40
C SER A 64 -11.29 -9.47 -3.31
N ARG A 65 -12.17 -10.11 -2.54
CA ARG A 65 -11.79 -11.10 -1.52
C ARG A 65 -10.94 -12.24 -2.10
N ALA A 66 -11.20 -12.62 -3.35
CA ALA A 66 -10.42 -13.63 -4.09
C ALA A 66 -9.00 -13.16 -4.46
N SER A 67 -8.80 -11.85 -4.61
CA SER A 67 -7.51 -11.24 -4.96
C SER A 67 -6.65 -10.88 -3.75
N ALA A 68 -7.25 -10.77 -2.56
CA ALA A 68 -6.50 -10.65 -1.32
C ALA A 68 -5.84 -11.99 -1.05
N ALA A 69 -4.56 -11.96 -0.71
CA ALA A 69 -3.74 -13.14 -0.61
C ALA A 69 -4.29 -14.11 0.48
N THR A 70 -4.95 -15.15 -0.03
CA THR A 70 -5.36 -16.43 0.55
C THR A 70 -5.49 -16.51 2.07
N ASN A 71 -6.69 -16.20 2.57
CA ASN A 71 -7.29 -16.83 3.77
C ASN A 71 -8.84 -16.85 3.72
N PHE A 72 -9.47 -16.18 2.75
CA PHE A 72 -10.92 -16.19 2.56
C PHE A 72 -11.32 -17.23 1.51
N GLU A 73 -11.71 -18.42 1.97
CA GLU A 73 -12.60 -19.36 1.27
C GLU A 73 -12.36 -19.59 -0.24
N GLY A 74 -11.48 -20.55 -0.56
CA GLY A 74 -11.44 -21.21 -1.87
C GLY A 74 -10.98 -20.33 -3.04
N LYS A 75 -10.63 -20.98 -4.15
CA LYS A 75 -10.28 -20.30 -5.42
C LYS A 75 -11.54 -19.71 -6.05
N LYS A 76 -12.10 -18.65 -5.48
CA LYS A 76 -13.17 -17.87 -6.11
C LYS A 76 -12.59 -17.20 -7.36
N LYS A 77 -13.35 -17.19 -8.45
CA LYS A 77 -12.92 -16.56 -9.71
C LYS A 77 -12.74 -15.06 -9.47
N VAL A 78 -11.57 -14.52 -9.81
CA VAL A 78 -11.38 -13.06 -9.86
C VAL A 78 -12.28 -12.53 -10.96
N ILE A 79 -13.24 -11.68 -10.58
CA ILE A 79 -14.14 -11.03 -11.53
C ILE A 79 -13.42 -9.87 -12.22
N TYR A 80 -13.91 -9.49 -13.39
CA TYR A 80 -13.44 -8.31 -14.11
C TYR A 80 -14.50 -7.22 -13.98
N ASN A 81 -14.09 -6.00 -13.60
CA ASN A 81 -14.98 -4.87 -13.43
C ASN A 81 -14.41 -3.61 -14.12
N ALA A 82 -14.88 -3.31 -15.33
CA ALA A 82 -14.46 -2.13 -16.08
C ALA A 82 -14.82 -0.79 -15.39
N GLU A 83 -15.73 -0.80 -14.43
CA GLU A 83 -16.16 0.39 -13.69
C GLU A 83 -15.46 0.52 -12.33
N SER A 84 -14.48 -0.35 -12.02
CA SER A 84 -13.85 -0.44 -10.70
C SER A 84 -13.24 0.87 -10.21
N PHE A 85 -12.76 1.74 -11.11
CA PHE A 85 -12.25 3.06 -10.75
C PHE A 85 -13.35 3.98 -10.18
N GLU A 86 -14.52 4.02 -10.79
CA GLU A 86 -15.63 4.83 -10.28
C GLU A 86 -16.29 4.17 -9.06
N VAL A 87 -16.36 2.84 -9.01
CA VAL A 87 -16.81 2.10 -7.82
C VAL A 87 -15.89 2.40 -6.63
N LEU A 88 -14.57 2.36 -6.80
CA LEU A 88 -13.61 2.74 -5.76
C LEU A 88 -13.91 4.15 -5.21
N LYS A 89 -14.07 5.14 -6.09
CA LYS A 89 -14.36 6.53 -5.67
C LYS A 89 -15.71 6.64 -4.97
N ASN A 90 -16.71 5.89 -5.41
CA ASN A 90 -18.02 5.83 -4.74
C ASN A 90 -17.91 5.23 -3.34
N LEU A 91 -17.20 4.12 -3.17
CA LEU A 91 -16.98 3.47 -1.88
C LEU A 91 -16.18 4.37 -0.93
N ILE A 92 -15.12 5.04 -1.41
CA ILE A 92 -14.39 6.03 -0.61
C ILE A 92 -15.34 7.12 -0.10
N ARG A 93 -16.22 7.66 -0.94
CA ARG A 93 -17.21 8.67 -0.51
C ARG A 93 -18.16 8.11 0.55
N ARG A 94 -18.71 6.92 0.33
CA ARG A 94 -19.62 6.25 1.28
C ARG A 94 -18.97 6.06 2.65
N TYR A 95 -17.79 5.45 2.70
CA TYR A 95 -17.10 5.20 3.97
C TYR A 95 -16.67 6.48 4.67
N GLN A 96 -16.23 7.50 3.94
CA GLN A 96 -15.91 8.81 4.54
C GLN A 96 -17.16 9.50 5.13
N GLN A 97 -18.35 9.31 4.55
CA GLN A 97 -19.59 9.93 5.04
C GLN A 97 -20.05 9.35 6.38
N VAL A 98 -19.84 8.05 6.61
CA VAL A 98 -20.24 7.37 7.86
C VAL A 98 -19.14 7.40 8.92
N ALA A 99 -17.91 7.76 8.56
CA ALA A 99 -16.78 7.80 9.47
C ALA A 99 -16.86 8.96 10.46
N LYS A 100 -16.66 8.65 11.75
CA LYS A 100 -16.60 9.66 12.81
C LYS A 100 -15.40 10.60 12.69
N TYR A 101 -14.28 10.08 12.20
CA TYR A 101 -13.05 10.82 11.93
C TYR A 101 -12.62 10.55 10.48
N PRO A 102 -11.97 11.50 9.79
CA PRO A 102 -11.56 11.29 8.41
C PRO A 102 -10.67 10.05 8.27
N LEU A 103 -11.03 9.15 7.35
CA LEU A 103 -10.32 7.89 7.15
C LEU A 103 -9.04 8.11 6.33
N LEU A 104 -7.96 7.44 6.74
CA LEU A 104 -6.80 7.25 5.88
C LEU A 104 -7.11 6.15 4.84
N ILE A 105 -7.09 6.49 3.56
CA ILE A 105 -7.42 5.58 2.46
C ILE A 105 -6.12 5.04 1.90
N SER A 106 -5.98 3.72 1.87
CA SER A 106 -4.77 3.04 1.43
C SER A 106 -5.02 1.96 0.38
N ILE A 107 -3.97 1.60 -0.36
CA ILE A 107 -3.98 0.55 -1.38
C ILE A 107 -2.57 -0.01 -1.59
N ASP A 108 -2.44 -1.23 -2.11
CA ASP A 108 -1.23 -1.65 -2.83
C ASP A 108 -1.34 -1.22 -4.30
N ALA A 109 -0.52 -0.26 -4.73
CA ALA A 109 -0.40 0.19 -6.12
C ALA A 109 1.09 0.20 -6.53
N GLU A 110 1.73 -0.97 -6.49
CA GLU A 110 3.17 -1.13 -6.74
C GLU A 110 3.58 -0.77 -8.17
N TRP A 111 2.74 -1.12 -9.16
CA TRP A 111 2.91 -0.77 -10.57
C TRP A 111 1.75 0.12 -11.07
N GLY A 112 1.21 0.95 -10.17
CA GLY A 112 0.05 1.79 -10.40
C GLY A 112 -1.26 1.17 -9.93
N LEU A 113 -2.34 1.92 -10.13
CA LEU A 113 -3.70 1.47 -9.76
C LEU A 113 -4.09 0.19 -10.48
N ALA A 114 -3.50 -0.10 -11.65
CA ALA A 114 -3.71 -1.33 -12.41
C ALA A 114 -3.45 -2.62 -11.62
N MET A 115 -2.73 -2.55 -10.48
CA MET A 115 -2.59 -3.66 -9.55
C MET A 115 -3.94 -4.13 -8.95
N ARG A 116 -4.89 -3.20 -8.80
CA ARG A 116 -6.18 -3.44 -8.13
C ARG A 116 -7.39 -2.93 -8.91
N ILE A 117 -7.19 -2.02 -9.86
CA ILE A 117 -8.22 -1.26 -10.55
C ILE A 117 -8.05 -1.42 -12.07
N GLU A 118 -9.03 -2.00 -12.72
CA GLU A 118 -9.11 -2.11 -14.18
C GLU A 118 -9.21 -0.75 -14.86
N GLU A 119 -8.87 -0.71 -16.15
CA GLU A 119 -8.96 0.50 -16.99
C GLU A 119 -8.14 1.70 -16.48
N THR A 120 -7.10 1.44 -15.68
CA THR A 120 -6.14 2.47 -15.22
C THR A 120 -4.75 2.25 -15.80
N PRO A 121 -3.89 3.28 -15.86
CA PRO A 121 -2.53 3.12 -16.36
C PRO A 121 -1.75 2.02 -15.62
N GLN A 122 -1.17 1.12 -16.40
CA GLN A 122 -0.24 0.10 -15.90
C GLN A 122 1.19 0.56 -16.15
N TYR A 123 1.98 0.63 -15.08
CA TYR A 123 3.40 0.99 -15.15
C TYR A 123 4.28 -0.27 -15.17
N PRO A 124 5.56 -0.16 -15.58
CA PRO A 124 6.48 -1.30 -15.53
C PRO A 124 6.65 -1.84 -14.10
N PHE A 125 6.84 -3.15 -13.98
CA PHE A 125 7.17 -3.77 -12.70
C PHE A 125 8.51 -3.27 -12.16
N ALA A 126 8.67 -3.29 -10.84
CA ALA A 126 9.87 -2.78 -10.18
C ALA A 126 11.17 -3.39 -10.72
N MET A 127 11.19 -4.69 -11.05
CA MET A 127 12.36 -5.35 -11.63
C MET A 127 12.76 -4.75 -12.98
N THR A 128 11.77 -4.35 -13.80
CA THR A 128 12.03 -3.63 -15.07
C THR A 128 12.60 -2.25 -14.80
N LEU A 129 12.08 -1.55 -13.79
CA LEU A 129 12.57 -0.23 -13.39
C LEU A 129 14.00 -0.27 -12.85
N GLY A 130 14.34 -1.28 -12.05
CA GLY A 130 15.71 -1.48 -11.57
C GLY A 130 16.68 -1.83 -12.70
N ALA A 131 16.25 -2.66 -13.66
CA ALA A 131 17.05 -2.99 -14.83
C ALA A 131 17.36 -1.78 -15.73
N ALA A 132 16.51 -0.74 -15.70
CA ALA A 132 16.74 0.51 -16.45
C ALA A 132 17.93 1.33 -15.92
N LYS A 133 18.35 1.11 -14.66
CA LYS A 133 19.47 1.81 -14.01
C LYS A 133 19.37 3.35 -14.05
N ASP A 134 18.14 3.86 -14.06
CA ASP A 134 17.84 5.29 -14.09
C ASP A 134 16.90 5.67 -12.93
N PRO A 135 17.44 6.15 -11.79
CA PRO A 135 16.61 6.56 -10.66
C PRO A 135 15.72 7.78 -10.96
N SER A 136 16.06 8.60 -11.96
CA SER A 136 15.22 9.73 -12.35
C SER A 136 13.92 9.25 -13.01
N LEU A 137 14.01 8.20 -13.82
CA LEU A 137 12.85 7.51 -14.40
C LEU A 137 11.97 6.87 -13.30
N VAL A 138 12.59 6.20 -12.33
CA VAL A 138 11.87 5.60 -11.18
C VAL A 138 11.09 6.66 -10.41
N TYR A 139 11.70 7.82 -10.17
CA TYR A 139 11.05 8.95 -9.50
C TYR A 139 9.84 9.47 -10.28
N GLU A 140 9.96 9.72 -11.59
CA GLU A 140 8.84 10.25 -12.40
C GLU A 140 7.68 9.25 -12.53
N ILE A 141 7.99 7.95 -12.64
CA ILE A 141 6.96 6.90 -12.64
C ILE A 141 6.23 6.87 -11.28
N ALA A 142 6.97 6.87 -10.17
CA ALA A 142 6.37 6.88 -8.85
C ALA A 142 5.54 8.14 -8.59
N ARG A 143 5.98 9.28 -9.10
CA ARG A 143 5.23 10.54 -9.06
C ARG A 143 3.93 10.45 -9.87
N SER A 144 3.94 9.78 -11.02
CA SER A 144 2.75 9.55 -11.85
C SER A 144 1.77 8.61 -11.14
N ILE A 145 2.26 7.48 -10.60
CA ILE A 145 1.48 6.58 -9.74
C ILE A 145 0.84 7.34 -8.57
N GLY A 146 1.61 8.23 -7.93
CA GLY A 146 1.11 9.06 -6.84
C GLY A 146 0.00 10.04 -7.27
N GLN A 147 0.07 10.60 -8.49
CA GLN A 147 -0.97 11.46 -9.05
C GLN A 147 -2.26 10.67 -9.35
N ASP A 148 -2.13 9.45 -9.85
CA ASP A 148 -3.26 8.55 -10.10
C ASP A 148 -3.96 8.19 -8.77
N CYS A 149 -3.18 7.78 -7.76
CA CYS A 149 -3.68 7.52 -6.41
C CYS A 149 -4.41 8.74 -5.83
N ARG A 150 -3.83 9.94 -5.96
CA ARG A 150 -4.44 11.17 -5.46
C ARG A 150 -5.77 11.47 -6.15
N THR A 151 -5.85 11.23 -7.46
CA THR A 151 -7.07 11.40 -8.26
C THR A 151 -8.17 10.43 -7.82
N ALA A 152 -7.80 9.22 -7.42
CA ALA A 152 -8.71 8.22 -6.87
C ALA A 152 -9.17 8.51 -5.43
N GLY A 153 -8.56 9.49 -4.73
CA GLY A 153 -8.85 9.78 -3.32
C GLY A 153 -8.06 8.92 -2.32
N ILE A 154 -6.95 8.34 -2.77
CA ILE A 154 -6.05 7.52 -1.96
C ILE A 154 -5.00 8.43 -1.31
N HIS A 155 -4.68 8.15 -0.05
CA HIS A 155 -3.72 8.92 0.75
C HIS A 155 -2.40 8.18 0.97
N TRP A 156 -2.45 6.84 1.00
CA TRP A 156 -1.31 6.00 1.34
C TRP A 156 -1.16 4.85 0.34
N ASN A 157 -0.07 4.85 -0.42
CA ASN A 157 0.30 3.70 -1.24
C ASN A 157 1.24 2.81 -0.43
N PHE A 158 0.92 1.53 -0.32
CA PHE A 158 1.81 0.53 0.25
C PHE A 158 2.91 0.16 -0.75
N ALA A 159 3.77 1.12 -1.05
CA ALA A 159 4.93 1.01 -1.92
C ALA A 159 6.00 2.02 -1.47
N PRO A 160 7.28 1.79 -1.77
CA PRO A 160 7.83 0.70 -2.59
C PRO A 160 8.07 -0.62 -1.85
N VAL A 161 8.17 -1.70 -2.63
CA VAL A 161 8.82 -2.94 -2.19
C VAL A 161 10.33 -2.70 -2.13
N ALA A 162 10.86 -2.65 -0.91
CA ALA A 162 12.26 -2.43 -0.57
C ALA A 162 13.02 -3.75 -0.32
N ASP A 163 12.36 -4.90 -0.53
CA ASP A 163 12.99 -6.21 -0.45
C ASP A 163 14.05 -6.39 -1.54
N ILE A 164 15.15 -7.05 -1.17
CA ILE A 164 16.21 -7.44 -2.10
C ILE A 164 15.92 -8.86 -2.56
N ASN A 165 15.65 -9.06 -3.85
CA ASN A 165 15.33 -10.39 -4.40
C ASN A 165 16.60 -11.25 -4.59
N SER A 166 17.28 -11.57 -3.48
CA SER A 166 18.52 -12.36 -3.45
C SER A 166 18.29 -13.84 -3.75
N ASN A 167 17.12 -14.37 -3.38
CA ASN A 167 16.75 -15.76 -3.65
C ASN A 167 15.91 -15.86 -4.94
N PRO A 168 16.42 -16.48 -6.03
CA PRO A 168 15.67 -16.63 -7.27
C PRO A 168 14.44 -17.54 -7.13
N GLU A 169 14.41 -18.41 -6.13
CA GLU A 169 13.27 -19.30 -5.83
C GLU A 169 12.19 -18.61 -4.98
N ASN A 170 12.32 -17.31 -4.68
CA ASN A 170 11.33 -16.57 -3.92
C ASN A 170 10.00 -16.49 -4.69
N PRO A 171 8.90 -17.06 -4.14
CA PRO A 171 7.63 -17.13 -4.87
C PRO A 171 6.79 -15.85 -4.77
N VAL A 172 7.16 -14.88 -3.91
CA VAL A 172 6.33 -13.73 -3.52
C VAL A 172 6.89 -12.39 -4.00
N ILE A 173 8.21 -12.21 -3.96
CA ILE A 173 8.88 -10.94 -4.26
C ILE A 173 9.17 -10.83 -5.76
N GLY A 174 10.12 -11.62 -6.28
CA GLY A 174 10.39 -11.72 -7.72
C GLY A 174 10.38 -10.36 -8.44
N TYR A 175 9.50 -10.21 -9.43
CA TYR A 175 9.35 -9.00 -10.25
C TYR A 175 8.93 -7.73 -9.49
N ARG A 176 8.45 -7.87 -8.24
CA ARG A 176 8.03 -6.77 -7.38
C ARG A 176 9.20 -6.05 -6.71
N SER A 177 10.37 -6.69 -6.62
CA SER A 177 11.60 -6.01 -6.18
C SER A 177 12.26 -5.28 -7.35
N PHE A 178 13.01 -4.22 -7.04
CA PHE A 178 13.88 -3.55 -8.01
C PHE A 178 15.09 -4.40 -8.42
N GLY A 179 15.41 -5.49 -7.72
CA GLY A 179 16.49 -6.39 -8.11
C GLY A 179 17.11 -7.13 -6.93
N SER A 180 18.25 -7.77 -7.18
CA SER A 180 19.00 -8.55 -6.20
C SER A 180 20.19 -7.79 -5.58
N ASN A 181 20.53 -6.61 -6.09
CA ASN A 181 21.61 -5.80 -5.54
C ASN A 181 21.08 -4.78 -4.52
N LYS A 182 21.57 -4.85 -3.28
CA LYS A 182 21.14 -3.98 -2.17
C LYS A 182 21.27 -2.48 -2.44
N GLU A 183 22.31 -2.05 -3.14
CA GLU A 183 22.51 -0.62 -3.44
C GLU A 183 21.59 -0.15 -4.56
N GLU A 184 21.39 -0.97 -5.59
CA GLU A 184 20.44 -0.67 -6.68
C GLU A 184 19.00 -0.60 -6.14
N VAL A 185 18.61 -1.56 -5.27
CA VAL A 185 17.30 -1.55 -4.59
C VAL A 185 17.17 -0.31 -3.71
N ARG A 186 18.19 0.03 -2.90
CA ARG A 186 18.18 1.24 -2.06
C ARG A 186 17.97 2.50 -2.89
N ILE A 187 18.70 2.65 -4.00
CA ILE A 187 18.61 3.82 -4.90
C ILE A 187 17.20 3.92 -5.50
N CYS A 188 16.68 2.83 -6.07
CA CYS A 188 15.37 2.83 -6.70
C CYS A 188 14.23 3.04 -5.69
N ALA A 189 14.27 2.36 -4.53
CA ALA A 189 13.26 2.53 -3.49
C ALA A 189 13.25 3.95 -2.92
N THR A 190 14.41 4.59 -2.80
CA THR A 190 14.52 6.01 -2.38
C THR A 190 13.88 6.93 -3.42
N ALA A 191 14.20 6.76 -4.70
CA ALA A 191 13.62 7.54 -5.78
C ALA A 191 12.10 7.37 -5.87
N PHE A 192 11.62 6.12 -5.76
CA PHE A 192 10.19 5.81 -5.79
C PHE A 192 9.44 6.46 -4.62
N THR A 193 10.00 6.34 -3.41
CA THR A 193 9.46 6.96 -2.19
C THR A 193 9.32 8.48 -2.36
N LYS A 194 10.37 9.13 -2.87
CA LYS A 194 10.34 10.57 -3.12
C LYS A 194 9.28 10.97 -4.14
N GLY A 195 9.13 10.20 -5.22
CA GLY A 195 8.10 10.44 -6.24
C GLY A 195 6.69 10.41 -5.68
N LEU A 196 6.36 9.40 -4.85
CA LEU A 196 5.08 9.32 -4.16
C LEU A 196 4.85 10.52 -3.24
N GLN A 197 5.84 10.86 -2.41
CA GLN A 197 5.74 11.95 -1.44
C GLN A 197 5.56 13.31 -2.12
N ASP A 198 6.27 13.57 -3.22
CA ASP A 198 6.14 14.81 -4.00
C ASP A 198 4.80 14.90 -4.74
N ALA A 199 4.13 13.76 -5.00
CA ALA A 199 2.74 13.74 -5.47
C ALA A 199 1.71 13.97 -4.33
N GLY A 200 2.15 13.95 -3.08
CA GLY A 200 1.31 14.10 -1.88
C GLY A 200 0.75 12.78 -1.35
N ILE A 201 1.37 11.65 -1.68
CA ILE A 201 0.99 10.30 -1.25
C ILE A 201 2.00 9.78 -0.22
N LEU A 202 1.49 9.21 0.88
CA LEU A 202 2.33 8.51 1.84
C LEU A 202 2.89 7.24 1.19
N SER A 203 4.17 6.95 1.47
CA SER A 203 4.84 5.72 1.07
C SER A 203 4.85 4.71 2.23
N CYS A 204 5.12 3.44 1.91
CA CYS A 204 5.33 2.38 2.90
C CYS A 204 6.47 1.48 2.41
N ALA A 205 7.61 1.50 3.09
CA ALA A 205 8.69 0.56 2.83
C ALA A 205 8.26 -0.84 3.29
N LYS A 206 8.23 -1.80 2.37
CA LYS A 206 7.83 -3.18 2.68
C LYS A 206 8.78 -4.21 2.04
N HIS A 207 8.91 -5.43 2.58
CA HIS A 207 8.24 -5.96 3.77
C HIS A 207 9.28 -6.13 4.88
N PHE A 208 9.35 -5.18 5.83
CA PHE A 208 10.35 -5.22 6.90
C PHE A 208 10.27 -6.55 7.69
N PRO A 209 11.41 -7.18 8.06
CA PRO A 209 12.79 -6.73 7.91
C PRO A 209 13.45 -7.11 6.57
N GLY A 210 12.68 -7.51 5.58
CA GLY A 210 13.11 -8.08 4.31
C GLY A 210 12.41 -9.42 4.08
N HIS A 211 11.94 -9.67 2.86
CA HIS A 211 11.28 -10.93 2.48
C HIS A 211 11.97 -11.62 1.30
N GLY A 212 12.84 -10.91 0.59
CA GLY A 212 13.40 -11.37 -0.68
C GLY A 212 14.35 -12.58 -0.61
N ASP A 213 14.84 -12.95 0.58
CA ASP A 213 15.66 -14.16 0.80
C ASP A 213 14.88 -15.36 1.37
N THR A 214 13.55 -15.35 1.28
CA THR A 214 12.70 -16.47 1.70
C THR A 214 12.31 -17.34 0.50
N ALA A 215 12.17 -18.64 0.71
CA ALA A 215 11.63 -19.59 -0.28
C ALA A 215 10.18 -20.01 0.05
N THR A 216 9.52 -19.29 0.96
CA THR A 216 8.23 -19.65 1.53
C THR A 216 7.25 -18.52 1.33
N ASP A 217 6.08 -18.84 0.77
CA ASP A 217 4.99 -17.87 0.66
C ASP A 217 4.40 -17.57 2.04
N SER A 218 4.53 -16.31 2.48
CA SER A 218 4.02 -15.85 3.76
C SER A 218 2.50 -15.88 3.90
N HIS A 219 1.78 -15.99 2.77
CA HIS A 219 0.33 -16.14 2.80
C HIS A 219 -0.09 -17.57 3.16
N LEU A 220 0.83 -18.54 3.06
CA LEU A 220 0.56 -19.95 3.30
C LEU A 220 1.25 -20.47 4.57
N HIS A 221 2.44 -19.96 4.88
CA HIS A 221 3.24 -20.39 6.03
C HIS A 221 4.02 -19.21 6.62
N LEU A 222 4.51 -19.34 7.85
CA LEU A 222 5.35 -18.30 8.47
C LEU A 222 6.77 -18.33 7.86
N PRO A 223 7.21 -17.30 7.11
CA PRO A 223 8.56 -17.27 6.57
C PRO A 223 9.58 -17.04 7.69
N VAL A 224 10.76 -17.65 7.56
CA VAL A 224 11.88 -17.48 8.48
C VAL A 224 13.11 -17.06 7.70
N LEU A 225 13.70 -15.93 8.07
CA LEU A 225 15.02 -15.53 7.60
C LEU A 225 16.08 -16.08 8.56
N ASN A 226 16.87 -17.07 8.11
CA ASN A 226 17.96 -17.65 8.89
C ASN A 226 19.25 -16.80 8.76
N LYS A 227 19.17 -15.52 9.13
CA LYS A 227 20.29 -14.57 9.10
C LYS A 227 20.60 -14.04 10.49
N SER A 228 21.88 -13.77 10.75
CA SER A 228 22.27 -13.03 11.96
C SER A 228 21.84 -11.57 11.85
N GLU A 229 21.71 -10.88 12.98
CA GLU A 229 21.45 -9.44 13.00
C GLU A 229 22.50 -8.65 12.19
N SER A 230 23.78 -9.04 12.30
CA SER A 230 24.88 -8.45 11.53
C SER A 230 24.65 -8.59 10.02
N ASP A 231 24.16 -9.73 9.57
CA ASP A 231 23.94 -9.99 8.13
C ASP A 231 22.76 -9.18 7.63
N LEU A 232 21.64 -9.16 8.38
CA LEU A 232 20.49 -8.31 8.10
C LEU A 232 20.89 -6.83 7.98
N LEU A 233 21.72 -6.33 8.90
CA LEU A 233 22.18 -4.94 8.89
C LEU A 233 23.08 -4.60 7.70
N LYS A 234 23.77 -5.59 7.12
CA LYS A 234 24.69 -5.46 5.98
C LYS A 234 24.02 -5.70 4.64
N GLU A 235 22.83 -6.29 4.61
CA GLU A 235 22.11 -6.66 3.40
C GLU A 235 20.64 -6.20 3.45
N GLU A 236 19.73 -6.96 4.06
CA GLU A 236 18.27 -6.74 4.01
C GLU A 236 17.84 -5.35 4.44
N LEU A 237 18.47 -4.81 5.49
CA LEU A 237 18.06 -3.56 6.11
C LEU A 237 18.63 -2.32 5.44
N ILE A 238 19.52 -2.48 4.44
CA ILE A 238 20.14 -1.35 3.74
C ILE A 238 19.10 -0.46 3.04
N PRO A 239 18.14 -0.99 2.26
CA PRO A 239 17.07 -0.17 1.68
C PRO A 239 16.20 0.49 2.75
N PHE A 240 15.77 -0.24 3.78
CA PHE A 240 14.88 0.29 4.83
C PHE A 240 15.51 1.46 5.60
N LYS A 241 16.80 1.36 5.96
CA LYS A 241 17.52 2.45 6.64
C LYS A 241 17.58 3.74 5.83
N ALA A 242 17.58 3.66 4.51
CA ALA A 242 17.59 4.84 3.65
C ALA A 242 16.23 5.53 3.52
N LEU A 243 15.15 4.87 3.95
CA LEU A 243 13.77 5.34 3.83
C LEU A 243 13.18 5.90 5.15
N ILE A 244 13.95 5.83 6.25
CA ILE A 244 13.61 6.34 7.59
C ILE A 244 14.31 7.68 7.80
#